data_AF-A0A5B6UQN5-F1
#
_entry.id   AF-A0A5B6UQN5-F1
#
_cell.length_a   1.000
_cell.length_b   1.000
_cell.length_c   1.000
_cell.angle_alpha   90.00
_cell.angle_beta   90.00
_cell.angle_gamma   90.00
#
_symmetry.space_group_name_H-M   'P 1'
#
loop_
_entity.id
_entity.type
_entity.pdbx_description
1 polymer ?
#
loop_
_entity_poly.entity_id
_entity_poly.type
_entity_poly.pdbx_seq_one_letter_code
_entity_poly.pdbx_strand_id
1 'polypeptide(L)'
;MCRRNILPDQNGSGGDADNFDWDTEDELEIDNYAIASRSGVSLTNGEAVLGTAEVSSSADSPNSKLIDHFVGMGFSQELVTKAIEENGEENSNLILEALLQYSASSLASSSNSKLIDHFVGMGFSEEMVLKAVQENGEGNTDTILETLLTYSALEKSAPVQQHADSDDFSSDYEGNFLDDFTDIDSSSDTEEIINPGSDEESKLLYLTKMGYSEAEASVAMERCGPDSSIAELTDFICAAQMAKAADALFPVEDRKPFCNGSNYNKRRNLGYDLWKRKKQMKLEKKLLNEVDDALHLPNPMIGFGNRFPLLPFPPRTIHEAFPLTRKWWPSWDPRTKLNCIQTCTASARLTERIRKALEAYDGEPPLNVQKYVLDECRKWNLVWVGRNKVAPLEADEVEMLLGFPKNHTRGGGMSRTDRYKSLGNSFQVDTVAYHLSVLKDMFPGGINLLSLFSGIGGAEVALHRLGIPLKNVVSVEISEVNRNIVRGWWEQTNQRGTLIDIADVQELNGDRLEQLMSRFGGFDLVVGGSPCNNLAGSNRHHRDGLEGKESSLFFDYCRILDLVRCMQRNQ
;
A
#
# COMPACT_ATOMS: atom_id res chain seq x y z
N MET A 1 48.89 33.71 19.16
CA MET A 1 49.62 34.98 19.33
C MET A 1 49.46 35.81 18.07
N CYS A 2 49.26 37.12 18.25
CA CYS A 2 49.27 38.22 17.27
C CYS A 2 48.02 38.48 16.39
N ARG A 3 47.38 39.59 16.74
CA ARG A 3 46.39 40.41 16.02
C ARG A 3 47.01 41.18 14.84
N ARG A 4 46.19 41.54 13.85
CA ARG A 4 46.02 42.88 13.19
C ARG A 4 44.83 42.74 12.21
N ASN A 5 43.66 43.37 12.43
CA ASN A 5 43.27 44.77 12.13
C ASN A 5 43.57 45.18 10.67
N ILE A 6 42.73 45.83 9.84
CA ILE A 6 41.43 46.54 9.91
C ILE A 6 41.00 46.79 8.42
N LEU A 7 39.68 46.85 8.13
CA LEU A 7 38.95 47.31 6.90
C LEU A 7 39.19 48.81 6.56
N PRO A 8 38.50 49.53 5.60
CA PRO A 8 37.50 49.18 4.57
C PRO A 8 37.76 49.80 3.16
N ASP A 9 36.92 49.50 2.16
CA ASP A 9 36.26 50.56 1.36
C ASP A 9 35.03 50.04 0.60
N GLN A 10 34.03 50.92 0.47
CA GLN A 10 32.67 50.67 -0.01
C GLN A 10 32.41 51.21 -1.43
N ASN A 11 31.38 50.62 -2.07
CA ASN A 11 30.33 51.20 -2.94
C ASN A 11 30.35 51.04 -4.48
N GLY A 12 29.26 50.39 -4.96
CA GLY A 12 28.46 50.68 -6.17
C GLY A 12 28.95 50.05 -7.48
N SER A 13 28.14 49.51 -8.41
CA SER A 13 26.69 49.41 -8.61
C SER A 13 26.42 48.62 -9.92
N GLY A 14 25.23 48.00 -10.07
CA GLY A 14 24.66 47.47 -11.34
C GLY A 14 24.87 45.96 -11.53
N GLY A 15 23.84 45.11 -11.54
CA GLY A 15 22.90 44.92 -12.67
C GLY A 15 23.62 44.06 -13.72
N ASP A 16 23.35 42.76 -13.89
CA ASP A 16 22.13 42.23 -14.49
C ASP A 16 21.83 40.79 -14.06
N ALA A 17 20.55 40.45 -14.18
CA ALA A 17 19.95 39.16 -13.92
C ALA A 17 20.10 38.22 -15.13
N ASP A 18 20.59 37.01 -14.91
CA ASP A 18 20.35 35.89 -15.84
C ASP A 18 19.20 35.02 -15.30
N ASN A 19 18.05 35.31 -15.89
CA ASN A 19 16.81 34.57 -15.87
C ASN A 19 17.03 33.26 -16.64
N PHE A 20 17.16 32.12 -15.96
CA PHE A 20 17.21 30.83 -16.62
C PHE A 20 15.80 30.22 -16.65
N ASP A 21 15.18 30.40 -17.80
CA ASP A 21 13.93 29.80 -18.25
C ASP A 21 14.19 28.32 -18.61
N TRP A 22 13.42 27.40 -18.03
CA TRP A 22 13.50 25.97 -18.31
C TRP A 22 12.13 25.39 -18.72
N ASP A 23 11.25 26.21 -19.29
CA ASP A 23 10.02 25.73 -19.91
C ASP A 23 10.16 25.70 -21.44
N THR A 24 10.92 24.76 -22.00
CA THR A 24 10.66 24.28 -23.37
C THR A 24 11.31 22.93 -23.68
N GLU A 25 10.49 22.04 -24.26
CA GLU A 25 10.85 20.87 -25.08
C GLU A 25 11.24 19.58 -24.32
N ASP A 26 10.29 18.63 -24.27
CA ASP A 26 10.47 17.28 -24.84
C ASP A 26 9.16 16.47 -24.71
N GLU A 27 8.28 16.64 -25.70
CA GLU A 27 7.40 15.55 -26.15
C GLU A 27 7.65 15.32 -27.66
N LEU A 28 7.68 14.04 -28.04
CA LEU A 28 7.73 13.44 -29.38
C LEU A 28 9.11 13.15 -29.98
N GLU A 29 9.54 11.88 -29.95
CA GLU A 29 9.53 10.99 -31.13
C GLU A 29 10.12 9.61 -30.78
N ILE A 30 9.29 8.58 -30.94
CA ILE A 30 9.71 7.18 -31.12
C ILE A 30 9.80 6.99 -32.63
N ASP A 31 10.98 6.69 -33.18
CA ASP A 31 11.19 5.66 -34.20
C ASP A 31 12.65 5.59 -34.68
N ASN A 32 13.03 4.38 -35.12
CA ASN A 32 14.25 3.99 -35.85
C ASN A 32 15.49 3.59 -35.05
N TYR A 33 15.57 2.29 -34.72
CA TYR A 33 16.84 1.57 -34.64
C TYR A 33 16.97 0.58 -35.81
N ALA A 34 17.70 1.01 -36.85
CA ALA A 34 18.35 0.13 -37.81
C ALA A 34 19.76 -0.21 -37.27
N ILE A 35 20.00 -1.48 -36.95
CA ILE A 35 21.34 -1.97 -36.61
C ILE A 35 22.07 -2.34 -37.91
N ALA A 36 23.04 -1.51 -38.28
CA ALA A 36 23.99 -1.80 -39.34
C ALA A 36 25.15 -2.67 -38.84
N SER A 37 25.48 -3.64 -39.68
CA SER A 37 26.55 -4.63 -39.60
C SER A 37 27.96 -4.03 -39.46
N ARG A 38 28.85 -4.74 -38.74
CA ARG A 38 30.17 -5.20 -39.22
C ARG A 38 30.99 -5.86 -38.11
N SER A 39 31.44 -7.09 -38.35
CA SER A 39 32.88 -7.41 -38.49
C SER A 39 33.05 -8.90 -38.77
N GLY A 40 33.60 -9.22 -39.94
CA GLY A 40 33.98 -10.57 -40.31
C GLY A 40 35.37 -10.94 -39.78
N VAL A 41 35.61 -12.24 -39.62
CA VAL A 41 36.93 -12.86 -39.62
C VAL A 41 36.81 -14.20 -40.36
N SER A 42 37.76 -14.40 -41.28
CA SER A 42 37.93 -15.50 -42.23
C SER A 42 38.32 -16.83 -41.56
N LEU A 43 37.99 -17.97 -42.19
CA LEU A 43 38.97 -19.01 -42.53
C LEU A 43 38.45 -20.01 -43.59
N THR A 44 39.39 -20.36 -44.45
CA THR A 44 39.45 -21.07 -45.74
C THR A 44 39.09 -22.56 -45.80
N ASN A 45 38.59 -22.97 -46.98
CA ASN A 45 38.84 -24.17 -47.80
C ASN A 45 38.62 -25.60 -47.26
N GLY A 46 37.83 -26.38 -48.02
CA GLY A 46 37.87 -27.85 -48.04
C GLY A 46 36.74 -28.47 -48.88
N GLU A 47 37.07 -28.99 -50.06
CA GLU A 47 36.20 -29.66 -51.04
C GLU A 47 35.77 -31.10 -50.63
N ALA A 48 34.68 -31.54 -51.29
CA ALA A 48 34.45 -32.89 -51.86
C ALA A 48 33.66 -33.98 -51.08
N VAL A 49 32.52 -34.34 -51.73
CA VAL A 49 32.10 -35.72 -52.13
C VAL A 49 31.17 -36.54 -51.22
N LEU A 50 29.92 -36.64 -51.71
CA LEU A 50 29.12 -37.84 -52.02
C LEU A 50 28.99 -38.98 -50.97
N GLY A 51 27.74 -39.24 -50.58
CA GLY A 51 27.31 -40.47 -49.91
C GLY A 51 25.80 -40.65 -49.99
N THR A 52 25.36 -41.46 -50.95
CA THR A 52 23.99 -41.94 -51.20
C THR A 52 23.53 -42.96 -50.15
N ALA A 53 22.27 -42.86 -49.69
CA ALA A 53 21.44 -44.03 -49.34
C ALA A 53 19.94 -43.65 -49.34
N GLU A 54 19.26 -44.10 -50.39
CA GLU A 54 17.86 -44.49 -50.53
C GLU A 54 17.34 -45.30 -49.30
N VAL A 55 16.07 -45.44 -48.94
CA VAL A 55 14.76 -45.27 -49.60
C VAL A 55 13.69 -45.37 -48.51
N SER A 56 12.61 -44.59 -48.60
CA SER A 56 11.23 -45.06 -48.45
C SER A 56 10.26 -43.91 -48.71
N SER A 57 9.90 -43.76 -49.97
CA SER A 57 8.72 -43.01 -50.40
C SER A 57 7.47 -43.78 -49.98
N SER A 58 6.87 -43.39 -48.85
CA SER A 58 5.40 -43.39 -48.77
C SER A 58 4.93 -42.12 -49.48
N ALA A 59 3.90 -42.25 -50.29
CA ALA A 59 3.34 -41.19 -51.09
C ALA A 59 2.90 -40.01 -50.21
N ASP A 60 3.78 -39.04 -50.05
CA ASP A 60 3.47 -37.75 -49.47
C ASP A 60 2.63 -36.99 -50.50
N SER A 61 1.34 -36.83 -50.20
CA SER A 61 0.58 -35.72 -50.78
C SER A 61 1.39 -34.44 -50.58
N PRO A 62 1.45 -33.50 -51.55
CA PRO A 62 2.21 -32.25 -51.40
C PRO A 62 1.86 -31.48 -50.11
N ASN A 63 0.66 -31.73 -49.58
CA ASN A 63 0.18 -31.26 -48.28
C ASN A 63 0.98 -31.72 -47.05
N SER A 64 1.58 -32.93 -47.00
CA SER A 64 2.21 -33.42 -45.75
C SER A 64 3.47 -32.63 -45.39
N LYS A 65 4.32 -32.30 -46.38
CA LYS A 65 5.58 -31.58 -46.15
C LYS A 65 5.37 -30.13 -45.72
N LEU A 66 4.32 -29.49 -46.25
CA LEU A 66 3.97 -28.11 -45.94
C LEU A 66 3.29 -28.02 -44.56
N ILE A 67 2.45 -28.99 -44.23
CA ILE A 67 1.84 -29.12 -42.91
C ILE A 67 2.91 -29.40 -41.84
N ASP A 68 3.80 -30.38 -42.07
CA ASP A 68 4.86 -30.73 -41.12
C ASP A 68 5.82 -29.55 -40.88
N HIS A 69 6.06 -28.70 -41.88
CA HIS A 69 6.88 -27.51 -41.73
C HIS A 69 6.30 -26.50 -40.74
N PHE A 70 5.01 -26.17 -40.88
CA PHE A 70 4.36 -25.20 -39.98
C PHE A 70 3.98 -25.79 -38.63
N VAL A 71 3.68 -27.09 -38.56
CA VAL A 71 3.52 -27.80 -37.29
C VAL A 71 4.86 -27.86 -36.54
N GLY A 72 5.98 -28.08 -37.23
CA GLY A 72 7.33 -27.99 -36.66
C GLY A 72 7.71 -26.59 -36.16
N MET A 73 7.07 -25.55 -36.68
CA MET A 73 7.17 -24.16 -36.18
C MET A 73 6.26 -23.88 -34.97
N GLY A 74 5.45 -24.85 -34.54
CA GLY A 74 4.63 -24.76 -33.33
C GLY A 74 3.14 -24.44 -33.55
N PHE A 75 2.66 -24.38 -34.80
CA PHE A 75 1.24 -24.16 -35.10
C PHE A 75 0.44 -25.46 -35.02
N SER A 76 -0.82 -25.40 -34.58
CA SER A 76 -1.67 -26.59 -34.51
C SER A 76 -2.04 -27.08 -35.91
N GLN A 77 -2.06 -28.40 -36.08
CA GLN A 77 -2.30 -29.02 -37.38
C GLN A 77 -3.65 -28.60 -38.00
N GLU A 78 -4.67 -28.35 -37.17
CA GLU A 78 -5.99 -27.88 -37.58
C GLU A 78 -5.97 -26.46 -38.20
N LEU A 79 -5.19 -25.54 -37.62
CA LEU A 79 -5.05 -24.17 -38.14
C LEU A 79 -4.25 -24.15 -39.45
N VAL A 80 -3.26 -25.03 -39.56
CA VAL A 80 -2.41 -25.18 -40.75
C VAL A 80 -3.22 -25.72 -41.92
N THR A 81 -4.07 -26.74 -41.72
CA THR A 81 -4.96 -27.22 -42.79
C THR A 81 -5.94 -26.16 -43.25
N LYS A 82 -6.52 -25.37 -42.33
CA LYS A 82 -7.45 -24.30 -42.68
C LYS A 82 -6.77 -23.17 -43.47
N ALA A 83 -5.56 -22.77 -43.07
CA ALA A 83 -4.78 -21.74 -43.76
C ALA A 83 -4.38 -22.17 -45.19
N ILE A 84 -4.11 -23.47 -45.40
CA ILE A 84 -3.80 -24.05 -46.71
C ILE A 84 -5.07 -24.13 -47.59
N GLU A 85 -6.22 -24.50 -47.04
CA GLU A 85 -7.50 -24.51 -47.77
C GLU A 85 -7.92 -23.12 -48.25
N GLU A 86 -7.67 -22.07 -47.46
CA GLU A 86 -8.07 -20.69 -47.79
C GLU A 86 -7.11 -20.01 -48.79
N ASN A 87 -5.80 -20.29 -48.74
CA ASN A 87 -4.79 -19.55 -49.50
C ASN A 87 -4.11 -20.34 -50.62
N GLY A 88 -4.32 -21.66 -50.67
CA GLY A 88 -3.67 -22.55 -51.63
C GLY A 88 -2.19 -22.82 -51.32
N GLU A 89 -1.66 -23.91 -51.88
CA GLU A 89 -0.33 -24.45 -51.55
C GLU A 89 0.85 -23.66 -52.16
N GLU A 90 0.58 -22.64 -52.98
CA GLU A 90 1.59 -22.02 -53.84
C GLU A 90 2.42 -20.91 -53.15
N ASN A 91 1.97 -20.38 -51.99
CA ASN A 91 2.64 -19.26 -51.34
C ASN A 91 2.74 -19.39 -49.82
N SER A 92 3.85 -19.97 -49.35
CA SER A 92 4.13 -20.23 -47.92
C SER A 92 4.08 -18.98 -47.04
N ASN A 93 4.37 -17.80 -47.59
CA ASN A 93 4.33 -16.54 -46.83
C ASN A 93 2.89 -16.11 -46.51
N LEU A 94 1.95 -16.30 -47.43
CA LEU A 94 0.53 -16.00 -47.20
C LEU A 94 -0.08 -16.97 -46.18
N ILE A 95 0.34 -18.24 -46.23
CA ILE A 95 -0.05 -19.25 -45.23
C ILE A 95 0.48 -18.86 -43.84
N LEU A 96 1.74 -18.41 -43.75
CA LEU A 96 2.33 -17.97 -42.48
C LEU A 96 1.63 -16.72 -41.93
N GLU A 97 1.31 -15.75 -42.80
CA GLU A 97 0.58 -14.54 -42.40
C GLU A 97 -0.83 -14.86 -41.90
N ALA A 98 -1.56 -15.76 -42.59
CA ALA A 98 -2.87 -16.24 -42.16
C ALA A 98 -2.78 -17.02 -40.82
N LEU A 99 -1.75 -17.84 -40.63
CA LEU A 99 -1.50 -18.57 -39.39
C LEU A 99 -1.19 -17.65 -38.22
N LEU A 100 -0.39 -16.61 -38.43
CA LEU A 100 -0.12 -15.58 -37.43
C LEU A 100 -1.40 -14.81 -37.09
N GLN A 101 -2.23 -14.51 -38.08
CA GLN A 101 -3.50 -13.83 -37.89
C GLN A 101 -4.52 -14.67 -37.13
N TYR A 102 -4.64 -15.97 -37.43
CA TYR A 102 -5.49 -16.89 -36.65
C TYR A 102 -4.98 -17.08 -35.23
N SER A 103 -3.65 -17.11 -35.04
CA SER A 103 -3.04 -17.21 -33.71
C SER A 103 -3.30 -15.94 -32.89
N ALA A 104 -3.21 -14.76 -33.50
CA ALA A 104 -3.58 -13.48 -32.87
C ALA A 104 -5.09 -13.42 -32.56
N SER A 105 -5.94 -13.97 -33.44
CA SER A 105 -7.39 -14.03 -33.23
C SER A 105 -7.80 -15.04 -32.15
N SER A 106 -7.05 -16.13 -32.01
CA SER A 106 -7.22 -17.16 -30.98
C SER A 106 -6.72 -16.68 -29.59
N LEU A 107 -5.63 -15.92 -29.57
CA LEU A 107 -5.13 -15.24 -28.37
C LEU A 107 -6.10 -14.14 -27.90
N ALA A 108 -6.71 -13.40 -28.84
CA ALA A 108 -7.75 -12.43 -28.53
C ALA A 108 -9.04 -13.11 -28.04
N SER A 109 -9.50 -14.20 -28.67
CA SER A 109 -10.76 -14.85 -28.26
C SER A 109 -10.67 -15.60 -26.93
N SER A 110 -9.51 -16.18 -26.57
CA SER A 110 -9.34 -16.89 -25.29
C SER A 110 -9.16 -15.96 -24.07
N SER A 111 -8.69 -14.73 -24.29
CA SER A 111 -8.55 -13.71 -23.24
C SER A 111 -9.86 -12.96 -23.02
N ASN A 112 -10.62 -12.73 -24.10
CA ASN A 112 -11.94 -12.11 -24.05
C ASN A 112 -12.97 -12.96 -23.29
N SER A 113 -12.96 -14.29 -23.42
CA SER A 113 -13.97 -15.13 -22.75
C SER A 113 -13.94 -15.05 -21.22
N LYS A 114 -12.76 -14.98 -20.60
CA LYS A 114 -12.64 -14.89 -19.13
C LYS A 114 -13.09 -13.54 -18.58
N LEU A 115 -12.86 -12.47 -19.32
CA LEU A 115 -13.24 -11.11 -18.93
C LEU A 115 -14.74 -10.87 -19.18
N ILE A 116 -15.27 -11.40 -20.28
CA ILE A 116 -16.70 -11.38 -20.58
C ILE A 116 -17.47 -12.21 -19.56
N ASP A 117 -17.05 -13.45 -19.27
CA ASP A 117 -17.68 -14.31 -18.27
C ASP A 117 -17.67 -13.67 -16.87
N HIS A 118 -16.61 -12.91 -16.54
CA HIS A 118 -16.53 -12.20 -15.27
C HIS A 118 -17.62 -11.13 -15.13
N PHE A 119 -17.84 -10.30 -16.16
CA PHE A 119 -18.86 -9.24 -16.11
C PHE A 119 -20.28 -9.76 -16.36
N VAL A 120 -20.44 -10.82 -17.16
CA VAL A 120 -21.73 -11.51 -17.30
C VAL A 120 -22.11 -12.20 -15.98
N GLY A 121 -21.15 -12.80 -15.27
CA GLY A 121 -21.35 -13.35 -13.92
C GLY A 121 -21.70 -12.28 -12.86
N MET A 122 -21.37 -11.01 -13.09
CA MET A 122 -21.81 -9.88 -12.27
C MET A 122 -23.23 -9.37 -12.61
N GLY A 123 -23.88 -9.93 -13.64
CA GLY A 123 -25.26 -9.62 -14.00
C GLY A 123 -25.43 -8.61 -15.15
N PHE A 124 -24.37 -8.24 -15.86
CA PHE A 124 -24.46 -7.41 -17.07
C PHE A 124 -24.81 -8.27 -18.31
N SER A 125 -25.54 -7.70 -19.28
CA SER A 125 -25.84 -8.42 -20.52
C SER A 125 -24.58 -8.58 -21.37
N GLU A 126 -24.43 -9.74 -22.00
CA GLU A 126 -23.28 -10.08 -22.84
C GLU A 126 -23.06 -9.05 -23.96
N GLU A 127 -24.15 -8.50 -24.51
CA GLU A 127 -24.11 -7.45 -25.54
C GLU A 127 -23.52 -6.13 -25.04
N MET A 128 -23.85 -5.69 -23.82
CA MET A 128 -23.26 -4.48 -23.21
C MET A 128 -21.78 -4.68 -22.89
N VAL A 129 -21.41 -5.87 -22.41
CA VAL A 129 -20.03 -6.23 -22.06
C VAL A 129 -19.14 -6.22 -23.30
N LEU A 130 -19.59 -6.83 -24.41
CA LEU A 130 -18.87 -6.81 -25.67
C LEU A 130 -18.63 -5.38 -26.18
N LYS A 131 -19.65 -4.52 -26.08
CA LYS A 131 -19.53 -3.11 -26.51
C LYS A 131 -18.56 -2.31 -25.65
N ALA A 132 -18.60 -2.49 -24.32
CA ALA A 132 -17.70 -1.82 -23.39
C ALA A 132 -16.23 -2.29 -23.55
N VAL A 133 -16.01 -3.56 -23.87
CA VAL A 133 -14.68 -4.13 -24.16
C VAL A 133 -14.14 -3.62 -25.50
N GLN A 134 -14.99 -3.53 -26.53
CA GLN A 134 -14.63 -2.98 -27.84
C GLN A 134 -14.21 -1.50 -27.77
N GLU A 135 -14.85 -0.72 -26.91
CA GLU A 135 -14.61 0.73 -26.78
C GLU A 135 -13.39 1.08 -25.93
N ASN A 136 -13.09 0.29 -24.90
CA ASN A 136 -12.04 0.63 -23.93
C ASN A 136 -10.77 -0.24 -24.05
N GLY A 137 -10.82 -1.36 -24.77
CA GLY A 137 -9.72 -2.31 -24.88
C GLY A 137 -9.48 -3.12 -23.59
N GLU A 138 -8.84 -4.29 -23.73
CA GLU A 138 -8.69 -5.30 -22.67
C GLU A 138 -7.77 -4.91 -21.49
N GLY A 139 -7.19 -3.71 -21.51
CA GLY A 139 -6.11 -3.30 -20.60
C GLY A 139 -6.56 -2.77 -19.23
N ASN A 140 -7.86 -2.51 -19.01
CA ASN A 140 -8.33 -1.92 -17.74
C ASN A 140 -9.78 -2.31 -17.40
N THR A 141 -9.93 -3.22 -16.43
CA THR A 141 -11.22 -3.71 -15.93
C THR A 141 -12.06 -2.62 -15.27
N ASP A 142 -11.43 -1.61 -14.68
CA ASP A 142 -12.13 -0.56 -13.94
C ASP A 142 -12.85 0.40 -14.91
N THR A 143 -12.22 0.72 -16.05
CA THR A 143 -12.84 1.54 -17.11
C THR A 143 -13.97 0.82 -17.83
N ILE A 144 -13.84 -0.50 -17.99
CA ILE A 144 -14.93 -1.34 -18.56
C ILE A 144 -16.11 -1.38 -17.59
N LEU A 145 -15.87 -1.56 -16.29
CA LEU A 145 -16.92 -1.53 -15.27
C LEU A 145 -17.62 -0.16 -15.18
N GLU A 146 -16.87 0.94 -15.25
CA GLU A 146 -17.44 2.30 -15.24
C GLU A 146 -18.32 2.55 -16.48
N THR A 147 -17.88 2.07 -17.64
CA THR A 147 -18.66 2.16 -18.89
C THR A 147 -19.94 1.31 -18.81
N LEU A 148 -19.86 0.10 -18.25
CA LEU A 148 -21.02 -0.78 -18.06
C LEU A 148 -22.05 -0.22 -17.07
N LEU A 149 -21.58 0.39 -15.99
CA LEU A 149 -22.45 1.11 -15.04
C LEU A 149 -23.12 2.31 -15.71
N THR A 150 -22.42 2.99 -16.61
CA THR A 150 -22.96 4.12 -17.39
C THR A 150 -24.04 3.64 -18.37
N TYR A 151 -23.81 2.55 -19.10
CA TYR A 151 -24.83 1.95 -19.97
C TYR A 151 -26.07 1.48 -19.20
N SER A 152 -25.87 0.88 -18.04
CA SER A 152 -26.97 0.45 -17.16
C SER A 152 -27.79 1.62 -16.60
N ALA A 153 -27.17 2.79 -16.40
CA ALA A 153 -27.87 4.01 -15.98
C ALA A 153 -28.64 4.66 -17.13
N LEU A 154 -28.10 4.60 -18.35
CA LEU A 154 -28.75 5.12 -19.56
C LEU A 154 -29.96 4.28 -19.97
N GLU A 155 -29.88 2.95 -19.87
CA GLU A 155 -31.03 2.05 -20.13
C GLU A 155 -32.19 2.27 -19.14
N LYS A 156 -31.91 2.65 -17.89
CA LYS A 156 -32.95 2.99 -16.90
C LYS A 156 -33.63 4.35 -17.14
N SER A 157 -33.17 5.13 -18.12
CA SER A 157 -33.64 6.50 -18.38
C SER A 157 -34.35 6.70 -19.72
N ALA A 158 -34.54 5.65 -20.52
CA ALA A 158 -35.28 5.75 -21.78
C ALA A 158 -36.79 5.47 -21.58
N PRO A 159 -37.70 6.39 -21.96
CA PRO A 159 -39.13 6.11 -21.96
C PRO A 159 -39.50 5.27 -23.19
N VAL A 160 -40.23 4.18 -22.96
CA VAL A 160 -40.91 3.42 -24.01
C VAL A 160 -42.02 4.29 -24.61
N GLN A 161 -41.91 4.60 -25.90
CA GLN A 161 -43.01 5.12 -26.72
C GLN A 161 -44.01 4.00 -27.02
N GLN A 162 -45.27 4.18 -26.63
CA GLN A 162 -46.41 3.67 -27.39
C GLN A 162 -47.51 4.74 -27.47
N HIS A 163 -47.95 4.96 -28.71
CA HIS A 163 -49.06 5.79 -29.16
C HIS A 163 -50.42 5.26 -28.68
N ALA A 164 -51.34 6.15 -28.27
CA ALA A 164 -52.60 6.46 -28.98
C ALA A 164 -53.59 7.25 -28.10
N ASP A 165 -54.01 8.39 -28.66
CA ASP A 165 -55.33 9.03 -28.67
C ASP A 165 -55.96 9.78 -27.46
N SER A 166 -56.11 11.08 -27.75
CA SER A 166 -57.24 12.02 -27.58
C SER A 166 -57.57 12.67 -26.21
N ASP A 167 -57.35 13.99 -26.21
CA ASP A 167 -58.21 15.10 -25.76
C ASP A 167 -58.67 15.18 -24.29
N ASP A 168 -58.24 16.19 -23.53
CA ASP A 168 -58.98 17.47 -23.37
C ASP A 168 -58.33 18.47 -22.36
N PHE A 169 -58.54 19.75 -22.67
CA PHE A 169 -58.30 21.05 -22.01
C PHE A 169 -57.71 21.24 -20.57
N SER A 170 -56.70 22.14 -20.53
CA SER A 170 -56.69 23.48 -19.88
C SER A 170 -56.46 23.68 -18.36
N SER A 171 -55.47 24.57 -18.13
CA SER A 171 -55.36 25.70 -17.17
C SER A 171 -55.05 25.50 -15.68
N ASP A 172 -53.90 26.11 -15.33
CA ASP A 172 -53.65 27.16 -14.32
C ASP A 172 -53.57 26.90 -12.80
N TYR A 173 -52.50 27.52 -12.27
CA TYR A 173 -52.31 28.18 -10.96
C TYR A 173 -52.05 27.34 -9.69
N GLU A 174 -50.78 27.42 -9.26
CA GLU A 174 -50.30 27.97 -7.98
C GLU A 174 -50.96 27.53 -6.65
N GLY A 175 -50.16 26.89 -5.80
CA GLY A 175 -49.96 27.33 -4.41
C GLY A 175 -50.86 26.78 -3.28
N ASN A 176 -50.16 26.20 -2.30
CA ASN A 176 -50.45 26.14 -0.86
C ASN A 176 -51.30 25.00 -0.24
N PHE A 177 -50.61 24.28 0.66
CA PHE A 177 -50.86 24.20 2.12
C PHE A 177 -52.20 23.62 2.64
N LEU A 178 -52.06 22.39 3.15
CA LEU A 178 -52.58 21.82 4.42
C LEU A 178 -54.07 21.36 4.53
N ASP A 179 -54.17 20.09 4.95
CA ASP A 179 -55.23 19.33 5.68
C ASP A 179 -56.68 19.38 5.11
N ASP A 180 -57.50 18.32 5.10
CA ASP A 180 -57.80 17.50 6.27
C ASP A 180 -58.76 16.31 5.96
N PHE A 181 -58.59 15.21 6.74
CA PHE A 181 -59.52 14.12 7.14
C PHE A 181 -60.29 13.24 6.10
N THR A 182 -59.85 11.96 5.90
CA THR A 182 -60.26 10.67 6.56
C THR A 182 -61.46 9.98 5.89
N ASP A 183 -61.45 8.67 5.59
CA ASP A 183 -61.40 7.53 6.54
C ASP A 183 -61.11 6.17 5.83
N ILE A 184 -60.27 5.33 6.47
CA ILE A 184 -60.43 3.86 6.77
C ILE A 184 -60.57 2.86 5.57
N ASP A 185 -59.87 1.72 5.45
CA ASP A 185 -59.11 0.91 6.41
C ASP A 185 -58.16 -0.14 5.73
N SER A 186 -57.11 -0.52 6.48
CA SER A 186 -56.51 -1.87 6.56
C SER A 186 -55.63 -2.48 5.43
N SER A 187 -54.32 -2.24 5.48
CA SER A 187 -53.33 -3.20 6.06
C SER A 187 -51.94 -2.55 6.10
N SER A 188 -51.49 -2.18 7.30
CA SER A 188 -50.16 -1.64 7.55
C SER A 188 -49.21 -2.75 8.00
N ASP A 189 -47.98 -2.71 7.49
CA ASP A 189 -46.77 -2.95 8.29
C ASP A 189 -45.66 -2.07 7.71
N THR A 190 -45.70 -0.80 8.09
CA THR A 190 -44.50 0.06 8.16
C THR A 190 -44.24 0.21 9.64
N GLU A 191 -43.13 -0.35 10.15
CA GLU A 191 -42.64 0.06 11.46
C GLU A 191 -41.54 1.09 11.28
N GLU A 192 -41.91 2.29 11.70
CA GLU A 192 -41.06 3.41 12.01
C GLU A 192 -39.92 3.03 12.95
N ILE A 193 -38.88 3.84 12.86
CA ILE A 193 -37.72 3.87 13.75
C ILE A 193 -38.21 4.32 15.14
N ILE A 194 -38.73 3.38 15.91
CA ILE A 194 -38.90 3.52 17.35
C ILE A 194 -37.62 2.99 18.00
N ASN A 195 -36.96 3.86 18.74
CA ASN A 195 -35.87 3.50 19.64
C ASN A 195 -36.51 2.85 20.88
N PRO A 196 -36.39 1.53 21.14
CA PRO A 196 -36.96 0.94 22.33
C PRO A 196 -35.90 0.93 23.44
N GLY A 197 -36.22 1.63 24.52
CA GLY A 197 -35.53 1.44 25.78
C GLY A 197 -35.64 -0.01 26.26
N SER A 198 -34.54 -0.51 26.82
CA SER A 198 -34.45 -1.58 27.81
C SER A 198 -35.54 -2.66 27.84
N ASP A 199 -35.73 -3.43 26.75
CA ASP A 199 -36.44 -4.71 26.86
C ASP A 199 -35.58 -5.85 26.30
N GLU A 200 -35.29 -6.83 27.16
CA GLU A 200 -34.39 -7.95 26.86
C GLU A 200 -34.98 -8.85 25.76
N GLU A 201 -36.31 -8.96 25.69
CA GLU A 201 -36.99 -9.81 24.71
C GLU A 201 -36.90 -9.27 23.27
N SER A 202 -36.88 -7.94 23.06
CA SER A 202 -36.75 -7.35 21.72
C SER A 202 -35.36 -7.55 21.11
N LYS A 203 -34.30 -7.54 21.94
CA LYS A 203 -32.91 -7.78 21.48
C LYS A 203 -32.70 -9.24 21.08
N LEU A 204 -33.25 -10.17 21.86
CA LEU A 204 -33.17 -11.60 21.58
C LEU A 204 -33.89 -11.94 20.27
N LEU A 205 -35.09 -11.37 20.05
CA LEU A 205 -35.86 -11.57 18.83
C LEU A 205 -35.14 -11.02 17.59
N TYR A 206 -34.50 -9.85 17.71
CA TYR A 206 -33.74 -9.24 16.62
C TYR A 206 -32.50 -10.07 16.23
N LEU A 207 -31.75 -10.58 17.21
CA LEU A 207 -30.60 -11.45 16.95
C LEU A 207 -31.01 -12.79 16.34
N THR A 208 -32.15 -13.34 16.77
CA THR A 208 -32.71 -14.56 16.17
C THR A 208 -33.16 -14.31 14.73
N LYS A 209 -33.75 -13.14 14.43
CA LYS A 209 -34.11 -12.72 13.06
C LYS A 209 -32.89 -12.49 12.16
N MET A 210 -31.74 -12.15 12.73
CA MET A 210 -30.44 -12.06 12.04
C MET A 210 -29.79 -13.43 11.78
N GLY A 211 -30.41 -14.54 12.22
CA GLY A 211 -29.97 -15.90 11.94
C GLY A 211 -29.08 -16.54 13.01
N TYR A 212 -28.91 -15.90 14.18
CA TYR A 212 -28.21 -16.51 15.32
C TYR A 212 -29.13 -17.43 16.12
N SER A 213 -28.58 -18.46 16.76
CA SER A 213 -29.39 -19.32 17.63
C SER A 213 -29.78 -18.59 18.91
N GLU A 214 -30.98 -18.87 19.42
CA GLU A 214 -31.49 -18.28 20.67
C GLU A 214 -30.53 -18.53 21.86
N ALA A 215 -29.85 -19.67 21.87
CA ALA A 215 -28.83 -20.00 22.87
C ALA A 215 -27.58 -19.12 22.78
N GLU A 216 -27.13 -18.77 21.56
CA GLU A 216 -25.99 -17.88 21.37
C GLU A 216 -26.33 -16.43 21.72
N ALA A 217 -27.51 -15.98 21.32
CA ALA A 217 -28.03 -14.65 21.64
C ALA A 217 -28.22 -14.49 23.16
N SER A 218 -28.80 -15.48 23.83
CA SER A 218 -28.98 -15.47 25.29
C SER A 218 -27.63 -15.43 26.04
N VAL A 219 -26.66 -16.24 25.62
CA VAL A 219 -25.32 -16.26 26.23
C VAL A 219 -24.58 -14.94 26.01
N ALA A 220 -24.74 -14.33 24.83
CA ALA A 220 -24.15 -13.02 24.55
C ALA A 220 -24.77 -11.92 25.43
N MET A 221 -26.09 -11.96 25.63
CA MET A 221 -26.81 -11.00 26.48
C MET A 221 -26.41 -11.12 27.95
N GLU A 222 -26.30 -12.35 28.49
CA GLU A 222 -25.83 -12.60 29.86
C GLU A 222 -24.40 -12.07 30.08
N ARG A 223 -23.53 -12.20 29.07
CA ARG A 223 -22.10 -11.89 29.18
C ARG A 223 -21.74 -10.43 28.91
N CYS A 224 -22.44 -9.78 27.98
CA CYS A 224 -22.21 -8.38 27.64
C CYS A 224 -22.98 -7.42 28.56
N GLY A 225 -24.10 -7.87 29.14
CA GLY A 225 -24.95 -7.11 30.04
C GLY A 225 -26.10 -6.39 29.32
N PRO A 226 -27.15 -5.99 30.06
CA PRO A 226 -28.45 -5.58 29.50
C PRO A 226 -28.40 -4.30 28.65
N ASP A 227 -27.43 -3.41 28.91
CA ASP A 227 -27.24 -2.15 28.18
C ASP A 227 -26.44 -2.30 26.87
N SER A 228 -25.99 -3.51 26.54
CA SER A 228 -25.15 -3.75 25.36
C SER A 228 -25.92 -3.48 24.07
N SER A 229 -25.22 -2.89 23.10
CA SER A 229 -25.76 -2.68 21.76
C SER A 229 -25.84 -3.99 20.98
N ILE A 230 -26.74 -4.05 19.99
CA ILE A 230 -26.88 -5.23 19.11
C ILE A 230 -25.55 -5.55 18.41
N ALA A 231 -24.78 -4.53 18.02
CA ALA A 231 -23.46 -4.72 17.40
C ALA A 231 -22.45 -5.42 18.33
N GLU A 232 -22.45 -5.11 19.62
CA GLU A 232 -21.57 -5.76 20.61
C GLU A 232 -22.00 -7.20 20.91
N LEU A 233 -23.31 -7.47 20.92
CA LEU A 233 -23.85 -8.82 21.07
C LEU A 233 -23.50 -9.69 19.85
N THR A 234 -23.64 -9.14 18.65
CA THR A 234 -23.27 -9.82 17.39
C THR A 234 -21.77 -10.13 17.34
N ASP A 235 -20.91 -9.18 17.70
CA ASP A 235 -19.45 -9.38 17.74
C ASP A 235 -19.05 -10.48 18.74
N PHE A 236 -19.71 -10.53 19.90
CA PHE A 236 -19.51 -11.59 20.89
C PHE A 236 -19.92 -12.97 20.38
N ILE A 237 -21.08 -13.08 19.71
CA ILE A 237 -21.56 -14.34 19.13
C ILE A 237 -20.60 -14.83 18.06
N CYS A 238 -20.18 -13.94 17.14
CA CYS A 238 -19.23 -14.28 16.09
C CYS A 238 -17.89 -14.76 16.67
N ALA A 239 -17.35 -14.06 17.67
CA ALA A 239 -16.12 -14.48 18.34
C ALA A 239 -16.25 -15.86 19.03
N ALA A 240 -17.40 -16.14 19.65
CA ALA A 240 -17.67 -17.43 20.28
C ALA A 240 -17.82 -18.57 19.26
N GLN A 241 -18.44 -18.31 18.11
CA GLN A 241 -18.56 -19.26 17.00
C GLN A 241 -17.19 -19.57 16.38
N MET A 242 -16.35 -18.55 16.19
CA MET A 242 -14.97 -18.72 15.71
C MET A 242 -14.13 -19.58 16.67
N ALA A 243 -14.27 -19.37 17.99
CA ALA A 243 -13.57 -20.17 18.98
C ALA A 243 -14.03 -21.64 18.98
N LYS A 244 -15.34 -21.91 18.85
CA LYS A 244 -15.88 -23.27 18.73
C LYS A 244 -15.44 -23.97 17.44
N ALA A 245 -15.37 -23.23 16.33
CA ALA A 245 -14.91 -23.77 15.05
C ALA A 245 -13.41 -24.10 15.07
N ALA A 246 -12.59 -23.28 15.75
CA ALA A 246 -11.18 -23.55 15.95
C ALA A 246 -10.93 -24.82 16.77
N ASP A 247 -11.74 -25.07 17.81
CA ASP A 247 -11.65 -26.30 18.62
C ASP A 247 -12.10 -27.56 17.85
N ALA A 248 -13.02 -27.43 16.88
CA ALA A 248 -13.50 -28.54 16.06
C ALA A 248 -12.51 -28.98 14.96
N LEU A 249 -11.57 -28.11 14.57
CA LEU A 249 -10.56 -28.38 13.53
C LEU A 249 -9.34 -29.19 14.03
N PHE A 250 -9.30 -29.57 15.32
CA PHE A 250 -8.27 -30.44 15.87
C PHE A 250 -8.85 -31.78 16.37
N PRO A 251 -8.96 -32.81 15.51
CA PRO A 251 -9.09 -34.18 15.98
C PRO A 251 -7.80 -34.59 16.70
N VAL A 252 -7.95 -35.16 17.90
CA VAL A 252 -6.88 -35.78 18.67
C VAL A 252 -6.37 -37.00 17.91
N GLU A 253 -5.14 -36.96 17.40
CA GLU A 253 -4.38 -38.17 17.06
C GLU A 253 -3.05 -38.23 17.84
N ASP A 254 -2.85 -39.41 18.41
CA ASP A 254 -1.81 -39.81 19.35
C ASP A 254 -0.39 -39.80 18.76
N ARG A 255 0.52 -39.03 19.37
CA ARG A 255 1.91 -39.48 19.60
C ARG A 255 2.40 -39.07 20.99
N LYS A 256 2.87 -40.09 21.72
CA LYS A 256 3.32 -40.12 23.12
C LYS A 256 4.87 -39.91 23.23
N PRO A 257 5.46 -39.73 24.43
CA PRO A 257 6.09 -38.46 24.85
C PRO A 257 7.56 -38.61 25.33
N PHE A 258 8.20 -37.50 25.72
CA PHE A 258 9.10 -37.29 26.89
C PHE A 258 9.91 -35.98 26.65
N CYS A 259 10.02 -34.97 27.53
CA CYS A 259 10.00 -34.93 28.99
C CYS A 259 9.24 -33.72 29.57
N ASN A 260 8.71 -33.95 30.78
CA ASN A 260 7.86 -33.08 31.60
C ASN A 260 8.57 -31.85 32.18
N GLY A 261 7.83 -30.74 32.19
CA GLY A 261 8.03 -29.58 33.06
C GLY A 261 6.73 -28.80 33.19
N SER A 262 5.92 -29.14 34.19
CA SER A 262 4.65 -28.53 34.59
C SER A 262 4.62 -27.00 34.42
N ASN A 263 4.00 -26.47 33.34
CA ASN A 263 3.54 -25.07 33.29
C ASN A 263 2.57 -24.71 32.15
N TYR A 264 2.01 -25.66 31.39
CA TYR A 264 1.12 -25.33 30.27
C TYR A 264 -0.27 -24.82 30.69
N ASN A 265 -0.73 -25.13 31.91
CA ASN A 265 -2.06 -24.68 32.38
C ASN A 265 -2.05 -23.33 33.11
N LYS A 266 -0.87 -22.75 33.42
CA LYS A 266 -0.80 -21.48 34.19
C LYS A 266 -0.83 -20.22 33.32
N ARG A 267 -0.68 -20.34 31.99
CA ARG A 267 -0.62 -19.20 31.06
C ARG A 267 -1.97 -18.77 30.47
N ARG A 268 -3.03 -19.58 30.56
CA ARG A 268 -4.37 -19.23 30.04
C ARG A 268 -5.07 -18.12 30.83
N ASN A 269 -4.76 -17.94 32.12
CA ASN A 269 -5.37 -16.89 32.94
C ASN A 269 -4.70 -15.51 32.81
N LEU A 270 -3.49 -15.43 32.24
CA LEU A 270 -2.76 -14.15 32.15
C LEU A 270 -3.45 -13.14 31.21
N GLY A 271 -4.06 -13.62 30.12
CA GLY A 271 -4.78 -12.78 29.16
C GLY A 271 -6.07 -12.17 29.72
N TYR A 272 -6.82 -12.94 30.49
CA TYR A 272 -8.06 -12.49 31.14
C TYR A 272 -7.76 -11.49 32.29
N ASP A 273 -6.70 -11.75 33.06
CA ASP A 273 -6.25 -10.86 34.13
C ASP A 273 -5.63 -9.55 33.60
N LEU A 274 -4.95 -9.58 32.44
CA LEU A 274 -4.47 -8.37 31.75
C LEU A 274 -5.62 -7.51 31.19
N TRP A 275 -6.67 -8.15 30.66
CA TRP A 275 -7.84 -7.45 30.14
C TRP A 275 -8.65 -6.79 31.26
N LYS A 276 -8.83 -7.49 32.39
CA LYS A 276 -9.47 -6.95 33.60
C LYS A 276 -8.72 -5.73 34.16
N ARG A 277 -7.37 -5.77 34.19
CA ARG A 277 -6.53 -4.62 34.55
C ARG A 277 -6.63 -3.46 33.56
N LYS A 278 -6.68 -3.71 32.25
CA LYS A 278 -6.89 -2.67 31.22
C LYS A 278 -8.27 -2.01 31.34
N LYS A 279 -9.32 -2.77 31.65
CA LYS A 279 -10.69 -2.24 31.85
C LYS A 279 -10.77 -1.37 33.12
N GLN A 280 -10.06 -1.76 34.18
CA GLN A 280 -9.98 -1.00 35.43
C GLN A 280 -9.19 0.32 35.28
N MET A 281 -8.05 0.31 34.57
CA MET A 281 -7.30 1.54 34.24
C MET A 281 -8.09 2.52 33.36
N LYS A 282 -8.96 2.01 32.47
CA LYS A 282 -9.82 2.85 31.60
C LYS A 282 -10.93 3.57 32.39
N LEU A 283 -11.36 3.00 33.52
CA LEU A 283 -12.33 3.60 34.43
C LEU A 283 -11.66 4.64 35.35
N GLU A 284 -10.45 4.35 35.85
CA GLU A 284 -9.66 5.30 36.66
C GLU A 284 -9.19 6.52 35.83
N LYS A 285 -8.85 6.33 34.55
CA LYS A 285 -8.49 7.43 33.63
C LYS A 285 -9.66 8.38 33.30
N LYS A 286 -10.91 7.97 33.56
CA LYS A 286 -12.09 8.81 33.38
C LYS A 286 -12.36 9.72 34.60
N LEU A 287 -11.70 9.46 35.74
CA LEU A 287 -11.83 10.19 37.00
C LEU A 287 -10.72 11.23 37.23
N LEU A 288 -9.66 11.22 36.42
CA LEU A 288 -8.49 12.11 36.54
C LEU A 288 -8.32 12.94 35.26
N ASN A 289 -9.32 13.76 34.93
CA ASN A 289 -9.17 14.86 33.99
C ASN A 289 -8.93 16.13 34.81
N GLU A 290 -7.69 16.36 35.21
CA GLU A 290 -7.08 17.66 35.47
C GLU A 290 -5.64 17.39 35.91
N VAL A 291 -4.69 18.19 35.41
CA VAL A 291 -3.25 18.18 35.68
C VAL A 291 -2.37 17.31 34.74
N ASP A 292 -1.88 18.00 33.70
CA ASP A 292 -0.60 17.88 32.96
C ASP A 292 -0.19 16.53 32.34
N ASP A 293 -0.26 16.48 31.01
CA ASP A 293 -0.02 15.29 30.18
C ASP A 293 1.47 15.02 29.94
N ALA A 294 2.05 14.15 30.77
CA ALA A 294 3.19 13.31 30.40
C ALA A 294 2.69 11.86 30.21
N LEU A 295 2.57 11.44 28.94
CA LEU A 295 2.11 10.10 28.56
C LEU A 295 3.06 9.00 29.10
N HIS A 296 2.66 8.30 30.16
CA HIS A 296 3.32 7.09 30.64
C HIS A 296 2.71 5.84 29.98
N LEU A 297 3.54 5.10 29.22
CA LEU A 297 3.19 3.82 28.60
C LEU A 297 3.21 2.66 29.63
N PRO A 298 2.30 1.66 29.57
CA PRO A 298 2.08 0.71 30.67
C PRO A 298 3.09 -0.44 30.77
N ASN A 299 4.14 -0.45 29.94
CA ASN A 299 5.35 -1.25 30.12
C ASN A 299 6.50 -0.50 29.42
N PRO A 300 7.58 -0.11 30.12
CA PRO A 300 8.67 0.63 29.51
C PRO A 300 9.40 -0.26 28.50
N MET A 301 9.44 0.15 27.23
CA MET A 301 10.38 -0.40 26.25
C MET A 301 11.80 -0.17 26.77
N ILE A 302 12.49 -1.25 27.14
CA ILE A 302 13.91 -1.33 27.50
C ILE A 302 14.42 -0.25 28.45
N GLY A 303 14.65 -0.66 29.70
CA GLY A 303 15.73 -0.16 30.57
C GLY A 303 15.53 1.24 31.17
N PHE A 304 15.58 1.32 32.50
CA PHE A 304 15.71 2.57 33.25
C PHE A 304 17.09 3.21 33.03
N GLY A 305 17.37 3.67 31.81
CA GLY A 305 18.48 4.56 31.46
C GLY A 305 17.95 5.96 31.18
N ASN A 306 18.76 6.99 31.43
CA ASN A 306 18.40 8.36 31.08
C ASN A 306 18.38 8.51 29.57
N ARG A 307 17.18 8.43 28.97
CA ARG A 307 16.99 8.73 27.55
C ARG A 307 17.38 10.17 27.27
N PHE A 308 18.00 10.39 26.12
CA PHE A 308 18.32 11.73 25.64
C PHE A 308 17.94 11.88 24.16
N PRO A 309 17.48 13.07 23.74
CA PRO A 309 17.12 13.35 22.36
C PRO A 309 18.36 13.59 21.49
N LEU A 310 18.20 13.43 20.18
CA LEU A 310 19.22 13.86 19.22
C LEU A 310 19.37 15.39 19.23
N LEU A 311 20.61 15.83 18.98
CA LEU A 311 20.94 17.23 18.76
C LEU A 311 21.48 17.42 17.34
N PRO A 312 21.15 18.53 16.66
CA PRO A 312 20.18 19.56 17.09
C PRO A 312 18.74 19.02 17.12
N PHE A 313 17.87 19.67 17.89
CA PHE A 313 16.46 19.30 17.96
C PHE A 313 15.79 19.48 16.59
N PRO A 314 14.94 18.53 16.16
CA PRO A 314 14.17 18.71 14.93
C PRO A 314 13.15 19.85 15.09
N PRO A 315 12.80 20.53 13.97
CA PRO A 315 11.79 21.58 13.99
C PRO A 315 10.45 21.04 14.49
N ARG A 316 9.80 21.78 15.39
CA ARG A 316 8.52 21.36 15.98
C ARG A 316 7.33 21.97 15.25
N THR A 317 7.50 23.05 14.50
CA THR A 317 6.39 23.69 13.79
C THR A 317 6.68 23.77 12.30
N ILE A 318 5.63 23.89 11.48
CA ILE A 318 5.75 24.10 10.02
C ILE A 318 6.65 25.31 9.74
N HIS A 319 6.51 26.40 10.49
CA HIS A 319 7.29 27.62 10.26
C HIS A 319 8.75 27.52 10.72
N GLU A 320 9.07 26.64 11.68
CA GLU A 320 10.45 26.31 12.01
C GLU A 320 11.09 25.45 10.91
N ALA A 321 10.34 24.49 10.37
CA ALA A 321 10.81 23.62 9.28
C ALA A 321 10.95 24.38 7.95
N PHE A 322 9.99 25.25 7.64
CA PHE A 322 9.89 25.98 6.37
C PHE A 322 9.67 27.48 6.61
N PRO A 323 10.72 28.23 7.02
CA PRO A 323 10.57 29.65 7.35
C PRO A 323 10.01 30.52 6.21
N LEU A 324 10.31 30.16 4.96
CA LEU A 324 9.88 30.89 3.77
C LEU A 324 8.35 30.83 3.55
N THR A 325 7.68 29.78 4.05
CA THR A 325 6.23 29.61 3.90
C THR A 325 5.43 30.61 4.73
N ARG A 326 6.02 31.15 5.80
CA ARG A 326 5.34 32.08 6.73
C ARG A 326 4.80 33.33 6.04
N LYS A 327 5.50 33.82 5.01
CA LYS A 327 5.09 34.99 4.22
C LYS A 327 3.76 34.76 3.50
N TRP A 328 3.48 33.53 3.11
CA TRP A 328 2.35 33.15 2.27
C TRP A 328 1.24 32.45 3.04
N TRP A 329 1.43 32.26 4.35
CA TRP A 329 0.49 31.55 5.19
C TRP A 329 -0.72 32.44 5.51
N PRO A 330 -1.95 32.05 5.12
CA PRO A 330 -3.12 32.86 5.40
C PRO A 330 -3.49 32.80 6.89
N SER A 331 -4.06 33.89 7.40
CA SER A 331 -4.57 34.03 8.78
C SER A 331 -5.58 32.93 9.16
N TRP A 332 -6.37 32.49 8.19
CA TRP A 332 -7.43 31.50 8.38
C TRP A 332 -6.94 30.04 8.30
N ASP A 333 -5.66 29.79 7.99
CA ASP A 333 -5.08 28.44 8.08
C ASP A 333 -4.40 28.24 9.44
N PRO A 334 -5.05 27.55 10.39
CA PRO A 334 -4.55 27.43 11.77
C PRO A 334 -3.45 26.38 11.91
N ARG A 335 -3.05 25.68 10.84
CA ARG A 335 -2.14 24.54 10.94
C ARG A 335 -0.75 25.02 11.35
N THR A 336 -0.25 24.46 12.45
CA THR A 336 1.14 24.62 12.91
C THR A 336 1.93 23.31 12.78
N LYS A 337 1.23 22.21 12.47
CA LYS A 337 1.74 20.84 12.33
C LYS A 337 1.22 20.23 11.04
N LEU A 338 2.03 19.37 10.44
CA LEU A 338 1.61 18.51 9.35
C LEU A 338 0.90 17.27 9.91
N ASN A 339 0.11 16.62 9.06
CA ASN A 339 -0.41 15.29 9.35
C ASN A 339 0.68 14.23 9.08
N CYS A 340 0.34 12.95 9.26
CA CYS A 340 1.24 11.85 8.92
C CYS A 340 1.73 11.99 7.47
N ILE A 341 3.04 11.83 7.27
CA ILE A 341 3.63 11.77 5.93
C ILE A 341 3.07 10.55 5.21
N GLN A 342 2.73 10.72 3.94
CA GLN A 342 2.12 9.69 3.10
C GLN A 342 3.12 9.16 2.08
N THR A 343 2.78 8.03 1.46
CA THR A 343 3.55 7.37 0.41
C THR A 343 3.35 7.97 -0.98
N CYS A 344 2.36 8.86 -1.12
CA CYS A 344 2.01 9.54 -2.35
C CYS A 344 1.89 11.05 -2.11
N THR A 345 1.97 11.82 -3.20
CA THR A 345 1.89 13.27 -3.19
C THR A 345 0.69 13.76 -3.99
N ALA A 346 0.25 14.99 -3.70
CA ALA A 346 -0.84 15.62 -4.45
C ALA A 346 -0.46 15.83 -5.91
N SER A 347 -1.46 15.71 -6.79
CA SER A 347 -1.31 16.03 -8.20
C SER A 347 -1.27 17.54 -8.45
N ALA A 348 -0.61 17.94 -9.54
CA ALA A 348 -0.61 19.33 -10.00
C ALA A 348 -2.05 19.83 -10.32
N ARG A 349 -2.95 18.94 -10.76
CA ARG A 349 -4.36 19.28 -10.99
C ARG A 349 -5.07 19.70 -9.70
N LEU A 350 -4.72 19.11 -8.55
CA LEU A 350 -5.31 19.49 -7.27
C LEU A 350 -4.83 20.87 -6.82
N THR A 351 -3.52 21.14 -6.88
CA THR A 351 -2.98 22.45 -6.51
C THR A 351 -3.52 23.55 -7.42
N GLU A 352 -3.75 23.22 -8.70
CA GLU A 352 -4.40 24.13 -9.66
C GLU A 352 -5.85 24.45 -9.30
N ARG A 353 -6.63 23.44 -8.89
CA ARG A 353 -8.01 23.64 -8.45
C ARG A 353 -8.08 24.51 -7.20
N ILE A 354 -7.18 24.29 -6.23
CA ILE A 354 -7.08 25.11 -5.03
C ILE A 354 -6.77 26.56 -5.39
N ARG A 355 -5.78 26.77 -6.28
CA ARG A 355 -5.40 28.09 -6.76
C ARG A 355 -6.57 28.83 -7.41
N LYS A 356 -7.26 28.21 -8.37
CA LYS A 356 -8.43 28.78 -9.05
C LYS A 356 -9.58 29.09 -8.08
N ALA A 357 -9.81 28.22 -7.09
CA ALA A 357 -10.83 28.46 -6.07
C ALA A 357 -10.53 29.69 -5.20
N LEU A 358 -9.26 30.02 -5.00
CA LEU A 358 -8.83 31.17 -4.21
C LEU A 358 -8.69 32.45 -5.04
N GLU A 359 -8.35 32.36 -6.32
CA GLU A 359 -8.22 33.50 -7.24
C GLU A 359 -9.53 34.28 -7.44
N ALA A 360 -10.68 33.65 -7.17
CA ALA A 360 -11.99 34.32 -7.21
C ALA A 360 -12.21 35.34 -6.07
N TYR A 361 -11.29 35.45 -5.11
CA TYR A 361 -11.43 36.30 -3.93
C TYR A 361 -10.17 37.14 -3.68
N ASP A 362 -10.34 38.46 -3.54
CA ASP A 362 -9.23 39.38 -3.24
C ASP A 362 -8.84 39.40 -1.74
N GLY A 363 -9.73 38.89 -0.88
CA GLY A 363 -9.57 38.84 0.58
C GLY A 363 -9.73 37.43 1.15
N GLU A 364 -10.26 37.32 2.37
CA GLU A 364 -10.55 36.00 2.96
C GLU A 364 -11.69 35.33 2.18
N PRO A 365 -11.47 34.11 1.65
CA PRO A 365 -12.50 33.41 0.89
C PRO A 365 -13.63 32.94 1.83
N PRO A 366 -14.84 32.64 1.32
CA PRO A 366 -15.95 32.14 2.13
C PRO A 366 -15.61 30.84 2.88
N LEU A 367 -16.27 30.60 4.02
CA LEU A 367 -15.95 29.47 4.92
C LEU A 367 -16.00 28.10 4.26
N ASN A 368 -16.88 27.88 3.27
CA ASN A 368 -16.94 26.64 2.51
C ASN A 368 -15.68 26.41 1.67
N VAL A 369 -15.14 27.47 1.05
CA VAL A 369 -13.90 27.41 0.28
C VAL A 369 -12.71 27.22 1.21
N GLN A 370 -12.66 27.94 2.34
CA GLN A 370 -11.63 27.74 3.36
C GLN A 370 -11.61 26.28 3.85
N LYS A 371 -12.79 25.73 4.17
CA LYS A 371 -12.93 24.34 4.62
C LYS A 371 -12.43 23.37 3.55
N TYR A 372 -12.87 23.52 2.30
CA TYR A 372 -12.40 22.70 1.18
C TYR A 372 -10.87 22.72 1.05
N VAL A 373 -10.28 23.92 1.03
CA VAL A 373 -8.82 24.07 0.88
C VAL A 373 -8.08 23.47 2.08
N LEU A 374 -8.55 23.71 3.31
CA LEU A 374 -7.93 23.12 4.51
C LEU A 374 -8.03 21.60 4.52
N ASP A 375 -9.14 21.02 4.09
CA ASP A 375 -9.32 19.57 4.06
C ASP A 375 -8.35 18.92 3.06
N GLU A 376 -8.19 19.50 1.86
CA GLU A 376 -7.19 19.04 0.89
C GLU A 376 -5.75 19.26 1.39
N CYS A 377 -5.48 20.42 2.00
CA CYS A 377 -4.15 20.72 2.54
C CYS A 377 -3.76 19.79 3.70
N ARG A 378 -4.72 19.40 4.55
CA ARG A 378 -4.52 18.40 5.62
C ARG A 378 -4.35 17.00 5.05
N LYS A 379 -5.16 16.64 4.04
CA LYS A 379 -5.11 15.32 3.41
C LYS A 379 -3.78 15.06 2.74
N TRP A 380 -3.22 16.06 2.06
CA TRP A 380 -2.01 15.92 1.24
C TRP A 380 -0.77 16.62 1.80
N ASN A 381 -0.83 17.11 3.04
CA ASN A 381 0.25 17.88 3.68
C ASN A 381 0.75 19.06 2.83
N LEU A 382 -0.16 19.77 2.15
CA LEU A 382 0.20 20.90 1.30
C LEU A 382 0.65 22.10 2.15
N VAL A 383 1.67 22.80 1.65
CA VAL A 383 2.24 24.00 2.27
C VAL A 383 2.10 25.21 1.34
N TRP A 384 1.98 26.40 1.93
CA TRP A 384 1.84 27.65 1.19
C TRP A 384 3.20 28.14 0.66
N VAL A 385 3.33 28.25 -0.66
CA VAL A 385 4.57 28.63 -1.35
C VAL A 385 4.48 29.96 -2.08
N GLY A 386 3.27 30.51 -2.20
CA GLY A 386 3.03 31.79 -2.86
C GLY A 386 1.61 32.29 -2.62
N ARG A 387 1.31 33.51 -3.08
CA ARG A 387 -0.06 34.05 -3.05
C ARG A 387 -0.99 33.08 -3.79
N ASN A 388 -1.98 32.55 -3.10
CA ASN A 388 -2.96 31.56 -3.60
C ASN A 388 -2.33 30.25 -4.12
N LYS A 389 -1.07 29.97 -3.76
CA LYS A 389 -0.32 28.80 -4.24
C LYS A 389 0.05 27.88 -3.09
N VAL A 390 -0.38 26.64 -3.21
CA VAL A 390 0.01 25.53 -2.34
C VAL A 390 0.81 24.51 -3.13
N ALA A 391 1.75 23.84 -2.49
CA ALA A 391 2.56 22.79 -3.08
C ALA A 391 2.69 21.58 -2.14
N PRO A 392 2.84 20.36 -2.68
CA PRO A 392 3.28 19.22 -1.88
C PRO A 392 4.69 19.45 -1.34
N LEU A 393 5.04 18.73 -0.27
CA LEU A 393 6.41 18.72 0.25
C LEU A 393 7.35 18.07 -0.76
N GLU A 394 8.53 18.65 -0.94
CA GLU A 394 9.60 18.06 -1.73
C GLU A 394 10.27 16.89 -0.99
N ALA A 395 10.90 15.98 -1.74
CA ALA A 395 11.44 14.75 -1.15
C ALA A 395 12.54 15.02 -0.11
N ASP A 396 13.38 16.05 -0.30
CA ASP A 396 14.40 16.45 0.68
C ASP A 396 13.81 17.15 1.91
N GLU A 397 12.66 17.82 1.76
CA GLU A 397 11.89 18.37 2.88
C GLU A 397 11.31 17.24 3.73
N VAL A 398 10.81 16.17 3.10
CA VAL A 398 10.32 14.97 3.79
C VAL A 398 11.47 14.23 4.51
N GLU A 399 12.63 14.07 3.86
CA GLU A 399 13.84 13.52 4.49
C GLU A 399 14.20 14.28 5.78
N MET A 400 14.20 15.61 5.72
CA MET A 400 14.48 16.47 6.87
C MET A 400 13.46 16.27 8.01
N LEU A 401 12.16 16.24 7.70
CA LEU A 401 11.10 16.04 8.69
C LEU A 401 11.18 14.67 9.38
N LEU A 402 11.61 13.65 8.64
CA LEU A 402 11.82 12.30 9.16
C LEU A 402 13.18 12.12 9.85
N GLY A 403 14.06 13.11 9.79
CA GLY A 403 15.37 13.10 10.45
C GLY A 403 16.45 12.32 9.69
N PHE A 404 16.25 12.08 8.39
CA PHE A 404 17.26 11.50 7.52
C PHE A 404 18.28 12.56 7.06
N PRO A 405 19.50 12.14 6.66
CA PRO A 405 20.43 13.01 5.98
C PRO A 405 19.82 13.61 4.70
N LYS A 406 20.22 14.83 4.35
CA LYS A 406 19.80 15.44 3.10
C LYS A 406 20.26 14.59 1.91
N ASN A 407 19.37 14.36 0.94
CA ASN A 407 19.58 13.53 -0.23
C ASN A 407 19.76 12.04 0.07
N HIS A 408 19.34 11.55 1.25
CA HIS A 408 19.46 10.13 1.64
C HIS A 408 18.85 9.17 0.61
N THR A 409 17.70 9.54 0.05
CA THR A 409 17.00 8.73 -0.97
C THR A 409 17.25 9.22 -2.40
N ARG A 410 18.18 10.15 -2.62
CA ARG A 410 18.46 10.72 -3.94
C ARG A 410 19.55 9.92 -4.66
N GLY A 411 19.19 9.36 -5.82
CA GLY A 411 20.11 8.59 -6.67
C GLY A 411 19.82 7.09 -6.63
N GLY A 412 20.70 6.28 -7.20
CA GLY A 412 20.61 4.81 -7.10
C GLY A 412 19.43 4.16 -7.85
N GLY A 413 18.94 4.81 -8.91
CA GLY A 413 17.84 4.26 -9.73
C GLY A 413 16.43 4.52 -9.19
N MET A 414 16.27 5.33 -8.13
CA MET A 414 14.95 5.69 -7.61
C MET A 414 14.19 6.65 -8.50
N SER A 415 12.94 6.32 -8.81
CA SER A 415 11.99 7.32 -9.30
C SER A 415 11.57 8.28 -8.19
N ARG A 416 11.06 9.46 -8.55
CA ARG A 416 10.49 10.41 -7.58
C ARG A 416 9.36 9.78 -6.76
N THR A 417 8.55 8.91 -7.38
CA THR A 417 7.46 8.19 -6.72
C THR A 417 7.98 7.18 -5.69
N ASP A 418 9.02 6.43 -6.03
CA ASP A 418 9.62 5.46 -5.11
C ASP A 418 10.22 6.15 -3.88
N ARG A 419 10.78 7.35 -4.05
CA ARG A 419 11.29 8.15 -2.92
C ARG A 419 10.18 8.44 -1.91
N TYR A 420 9.03 8.95 -2.36
CA TYR A 420 7.90 9.23 -1.46
C TYR A 420 7.34 7.95 -0.84
N LYS A 421 7.27 6.85 -1.60
CA LYS A 421 6.82 5.55 -1.08
C LYS A 421 7.72 5.05 0.05
N SER A 422 9.04 5.07 -0.17
CA SER A 422 10.01 4.61 0.82
C SER A 422 10.08 5.53 2.05
N LEU A 423 9.99 6.85 1.86
CA LEU A 423 9.97 7.82 2.97
C LEU A 423 8.69 7.72 3.80
N GLY A 424 7.52 7.64 3.17
CA GLY A 424 6.22 7.57 3.85
C GLY A 424 6.04 6.31 4.71
N ASN A 425 6.79 5.25 4.42
CA ASN A 425 6.80 4.00 5.18
C ASN A 425 8.01 3.87 6.14
N SER A 426 8.85 4.89 6.26
CA SER A 426 10.06 4.83 7.07
C SER A 426 9.85 5.30 8.51
N PHE A 427 10.84 5.02 9.36
CA PHE A 427 10.84 5.54 10.73
C PHE A 427 11.07 7.05 10.78
N GLN A 428 10.42 7.70 11.76
CA GLN A 428 10.87 9.01 12.23
C GLN A 428 12.12 8.81 13.10
N VAL A 429 13.29 9.19 12.56
CA VAL A 429 14.61 8.88 13.10
C VAL A 429 14.81 9.44 14.51
N ASP A 430 14.40 10.68 14.78
CA ASP A 430 14.62 11.30 16.10
C ASP A 430 13.84 10.61 17.23
N THR A 431 12.64 10.09 16.94
CA THR A 431 11.79 9.35 17.86
C THR A 431 12.40 7.99 18.17
N VAL A 432 12.84 7.26 17.14
CA VAL A 432 13.53 5.98 17.30
C VAL A 432 14.84 6.20 18.07
N ALA A 433 15.61 7.23 17.73
CA ALA A 433 16.86 7.56 18.41
C ALA A 433 16.63 7.89 19.89
N TYR A 434 15.56 8.61 20.24
CA TYR A 434 15.23 8.87 21.66
C TYR A 434 15.04 7.57 22.45
N HIS A 435 14.38 6.57 21.86
CA HIS A 435 14.21 5.26 22.49
C HIS A 435 15.51 4.44 22.55
N LEU A 436 16.32 4.49 21.50
CA LEU A 436 17.59 3.75 21.41
C LEU A 436 18.75 4.44 22.16
N SER A 437 18.57 5.68 22.62
CA SER A 437 19.61 6.47 23.29
C SER A 437 20.22 5.78 24.52
N VAL A 438 19.43 5.00 25.25
CA VAL A 438 19.89 4.21 26.41
C VAL A 438 20.98 3.19 26.06
N LEU A 439 21.05 2.75 24.80
CA LEU A 439 22.03 1.76 24.35
C LEU A 439 23.44 2.34 24.24
N LYS A 440 23.58 3.68 24.20
CA LYS A 440 24.88 4.32 24.03
C LYS A 440 25.84 4.01 25.18
N ASP A 441 25.35 4.12 26.41
CA ASP A 441 26.17 3.87 27.59
C ASP A 441 26.31 2.36 27.87
N MET A 442 25.33 1.55 27.43
CA MET A 442 25.36 0.10 27.59
C MET A 442 26.36 -0.58 26.66
N PHE A 443 26.55 -0.05 25.45
CA PHE A 443 27.38 -0.65 24.40
C PHE A 443 28.42 0.35 23.86
N PRO A 444 29.40 0.80 24.68
CA PRO A 444 30.41 1.76 24.26
C PRO A 444 31.32 1.23 23.15
N GLY A 445 31.48 -0.09 23.09
CA GLY A 445 32.23 -0.76 22.02
C GLY A 445 31.46 -0.89 20.70
N GLY A 446 30.19 -0.49 20.64
CA GLY A 446 29.32 -0.70 19.50
C GLY A 446 28.55 -2.02 19.53
N ILE A 447 27.55 -2.12 18.65
CA ILE A 447 26.50 -3.15 18.66
C ILE A 447 26.49 -4.02 17.40
N ASN A 448 26.02 -5.25 17.57
CA ASN A 448 25.56 -6.14 16.51
C ASN A 448 24.05 -6.00 16.35
N LEU A 449 23.61 -5.57 15.17
CA LEU A 449 22.22 -5.26 14.85
C LEU A 449 21.62 -6.30 13.91
N LEU A 450 20.43 -6.79 14.23
CA LEU A 450 19.54 -7.49 13.30
C LEU A 450 18.34 -6.58 13.00
N SER A 451 18.27 -6.09 11.77
CA SER A 451 17.27 -5.13 11.30
C SER A 451 16.34 -5.83 10.31
N LEU A 452 15.11 -6.12 10.75
CA LEU A 452 14.09 -6.80 9.96
C LEU A 452 13.16 -5.76 9.31
N PHE A 453 12.88 -5.88 8.02
CA PHE A 453 12.10 -4.90 7.27
C PHE A 453 12.72 -3.50 7.39
N SER A 454 14.02 -3.41 7.11
CA SER A 454 14.84 -2.24 7.42
C SER A 454 14.48 -1.01 6.58
N GLY A 455 13.83 -1.19 5.42
CA GLY A 455 13.46 -0.11 4.52
C GLY A 455 14.69 0.70 4.12
N ILE A 456 14.62 2.02 4.30
CA ILE A 456 15.73 2.95 3.98
C ILE A 456 16.74 3.10 5.12
N GLY A 457 16.73 2.23 6.12
CA GLY A 457 17.73 2.20 7.19
C GLY A 457 17.47 3.18 8.34
N GLY A 458 16.21 3.42 8.70
CA GLY A 458 15.85 4.41 9.72
C GLY A 458 16.44 4.12 11.11
N ALA A 459 16.56 2.84 11.49
CA ALA A 459 17.15 2.46 12.77
C ALA A 459 18.68 2.60 12.78
N GLU A 460 19.32 2.23 11.68
CA GLU A 460 20.76 2.34 11.43
C GLU A 460 21.19 3.81 11.46
N VAL A 461 20.44 4.68 10.77
CA VAL A 461 20.64 6.13 10.80
C VAL A 461 20.46 6.67 12.23
N ALA A 462 19.44 6.23 12.96
CA ALA A 462 19.22 6.65 14.35
C ALA A 462 20.40 6.28 15.27
N LEU A 463 20.88 5.04 15.19
CA LEU A 463 22.01 4.54 15.97
C LEU A 463 23.31 5.27 15.62
N HIS A 464 23.54 5.51 14.33
CA HIS A 464 24.68 6.28 13.87
C HIS A 464 24.65 7.73 14.39
N ARG A 465 23.49 8.41 14.32
CA ARG A 465 23.33 9.78 14.83
C ARG A 465 23.48 9.86 16.36
N LEU A 466 23.15 8.80 17.10
CA LEU A 466 23.44 8.70 18.53
C LEU A 466 24.95 8.55 18.84
N GLY A 467 25.76 8.23 17.84
CA GLY A 467 27.18 7.92 17.98
C GLY A 467 27.44 6.52 18.53
N ILE A 468 26.49 5.59 18.34
CA ILE A 468 26.66 4.19 18.72
C ILE A 468 27.33 3.47 17.54
N PRO A 469 28.53 2.89 17.71
CA PRO A 469 29.22 2.23 16.61
C PRO A 469 28.45 0.99 16.14
N LEU A 470 28.27 0.85 14.83
CA LEU A 470 27.67 -0.33 14.20
C LEU A 470 28.78 -1.31 13.82
N LYS A 471 28.90 -2.43 14.56
CA LYS A 471 29.93 -3.46 14.31
C LYS A 471 29.53 -4.39 13.18
N ASN A 472 28.36 -5.00 13.31
CA ASN A 472 27.80 -5.93 12.34
C ASN A 472 26.32 -5.61 12.21
N VAL A 473 25.85 -5.36 11.00
CA VAL A 473 24.44 -5.11 10.70
C VAL A 473 23.98 -6.16 9.73
N VAL A 474 22.97 -6.94 10.12
CA VAL A 474 22.23 -7.81 9.23
C VAL A 474 20.91 -7.12 8.93
N SER A 475 20.78 -6.64 7.69
CA SER A 475 19.64 -5.89 7.19
C SER A 475 18.79 -6.78 6.28
N VAL A 476 17.50 -6.91 6.58
CA VAL A 476 16.55 -7.71 5.79
C VAL A 476 15.56 -6.77 5.14
N GLU A 477 15.60 -6.68 3.81
CA GLU A 477 14.75 -5.78 3.04
C GLU A 477 14.49 -6.33 1.64
N ILE A 478 13.21 -6.42 1.28
CA ILE A 478 12.78 -7.03 0.01
C ILE A 478 13.06 -6.15 -1.21
N SER A 479 12.95 -4.83 -1.06
CA SER A 479 13.19 -3.88 -2.14
C SER A 479 14.68 -3.69 -2.39
N GLU A 480 15.14 -4.04 -3.59
CA GLU A 480 16.53 -3.80 -4.00
C GLU A 480 16.92 -2.34 -3.94
N VAL A 481 15.99 -1.46 -4.30
CA VAL A 481 16.18 -0.02 -4.27
C VAL A 481 16.48 0.47 -2.84
N ASN A 482 15.71 -0.01 -1.86
CA ASN A 482 15.93 0.33 -0.45
C ASN A 482 17.27 -0.22 0.06
N ARG A 483 17.63 -1.45 -0.32
CA ARG A 483 18.96 -2.03 -0.01
C ARG A 483 20.09 -1.18 -0.57
N ASN A 484 19.94 -0.68 -1.80
CA ASN A 484 20.94 0.18 -2.45
C ASN A 484 21.10 1.52 -1.70
N ILE A 485 20.01 2.10 -1.18
CA ILE A 485 20.07 3.32 -0.35
C ILE A 485 20.88 3.06 0.92
N VAL A 486 20.56 1.98 1.65
CA VAL A 486 21.26 1.64 2.90
C VAL A 486 22.74 1.37 2.63
N ARG A 487 23.07 0.67 1.54
CA ARG A 487 24.46 0.43 1.13
C ARG A 487 25.18 1.72 0.76
N GLY A 488 24.55 2.59 -0.02
CA GLY A 488 25.09 3.90 -0.35
C GLY A 488 25.36 4.75 0.88
N TRP A 489 24.41 4.79 1.82
CA TRP A 489 24.58 5.47 3.11
C TRP A 489 25.72 4.86 3.94
N TRP A 490 25.82 3.53 3.98
CA TRP A 490 26.87 2.80 4.70
C TRP A 490 28.27 3.18 4.21
N GLU A 491 28.45 3.24 2.90
CA GLU A 491 29.70 3.64 2.26
C GLU A 491 30.00 5.14 2.46
N GLN A 492 29.02 6.00 2.25
CA GLN A 492 29.15 7.47 2.40
C GLN A 492 29.51 7.90 3.81
N THR A 493 29.02 7.18 4.82
CA THR A 493 29.33 7.45 6.24
C THR A 493 30.61 6.75 6.72
N ASN A 494 31.33 6.05 5.81
CA ASN A 494 32.56 5.32 6.09
C ASN A 494 32.45 4.39 7.30
N GLN A 495 31.34 3.65 7.39
CA GLN A 495 31.15 2.67 8.47
C GLN A 495 32.28 1.63 8.45
N ARG A 496 32.81 1.33 9.63
CA ARG A 496 33.93 0.38 9.79
C ARG A 496 33.48 -1.06 10.03
N GLY A 497 32.19 -1.25 10.29
CA GLY A 497 31.61 -2.56 10.54
C GLY A 497 31.37 -3.38 9.27
N THR A 498 30.65 -4.48 9.43
CA THR A 498 30.16 -5.31 8.32
C THR A 498 28.67 -5.08 8.13
N LEU A 499 28.23 -4.79 6.90
CA LEU A 499 26.83 -4.82 6.49
C LEU A 499 26.58 -6.12 5.71
N ILE A 500 25.56 -6.87 6.11
CA ILE A 500 25.03 -8.03 5.38
C ILE A 500 23.59 -7.72 5.01
N ASP A 501 23.34 -7.66 3.71
CA ASP A 501 22.01 -7.48 3.15
C ASP A 501 21.40 -8.86 2.84
N ILE A 502 20.16 -9.09 3.27
CA ILE A 502 19.35 -10.27 2.97
C ILE A 502 18.07 -9.78 2.31
N ALA A 503 17.67 -10.42 1.20
CA ALA A 503 16.51 -9.98 0.43
C ALA A 503 15.20 -10.44 1.09
N ASP A 504 15.09 -11.73 1.40
CA ASP A 504 13.88 -12.30 1.97
C ASP A 504 14.06 -12.72 3.44
N VAL A 505 13.09 -12.38 4.28
CA VAL A 505 13.03 -12.79 5.69
C VAL A 505 12.93 -14.32 5.84
N GLN A 506 12.45 -15.02 4.81
CA GLN A 506 12.40 -16.48 4.78
C GLN A 506 13.80 -17.11 4.69
N GLU A 507 14.81 -16.40 4.17
CA GLU A 507 16.20 -16.85 4.15
C GLU A 507 16.82 -16.89 5.56
N LEU A 508 16.23 -16.16 6.52
CA LEU A 508 16.60 -16.24 7.94
C LEU A 508 15.91 -17.43 8.62
N ASN A 509 16.39 -18.62 8.28
CA ASN A 509 16.09 -19.86 9.01
C ASN A 509 17.03 -20.06 10.22
N GLY A 510 16.79 -21.11 11.00
CA GLY A 510 17.56 -21.42 12.20
C GLY A 510 19.06 -21.58 11.92
N ASP A 511 19.41 -22.36 10.90
CA ASP A 511 20.80 -22.64 10.52
C ASP A 511 21.54 -21.37 10.11
N ARG A 512 20.87 -20.51 9.33
CA ARG A 512 21.45 -19.23 8.89
C ARG A 512 21.67 -18.28 10.06
N LEU A 513 20.72 -18.21 10.99
CA LEU A 513 20.86 -17.41 12.21
C LEU A 513 22.00 -17.94 13.09
N GLU A 514 22.11 -19.26 13.26
CA GLU A 514 23.19 -19.88 14.02
C GLU A 514 24.56 -19.59 13.39
N GLN A 515 24.67 -19.65 12.06
CA GLN A 515 25.88 -19.27 11.34
C GLN A 515 26.26 -17.79 11.58
N LEU A 516 25.30 -16.88 11.49
CA LEU A 516 25.51 -15.44 11.72
C LEU A 516 25.91 -15.17 13.17
N MET A 517 25.23 -15.80 14.13
CA MET A 517 25.51 -15.63 15.55
C MET A 517 26.86 -16.25 15.95
N SER A 518 27.25 -17.37 15.36
CA SER A 518 28.57 -17.97 15.56
C SER A 518 29.68 -17.08 15.00
N ARG A 519 29.43 -16.39 13.89
CA ARG A 519 30.39 -15.45 13.28
C ARG A 519 30.52 -14.14 14.06
N PHE A 520 29.41 -13.60 14.57
CA PHE A 520 29.36 -12.26 15.16
C PHE A 520 29.33 -12.22 16.70
N GLY A 521 29.10 -13.36 17.36
CA GLY A 521 28.92 -13.43 18.81
C GLY A 521 27.52 -13.02 19.27
N GLY A 522 26.49 -13.24 18.45
CA GLY A 522 25.10 -12.87 18.73
C GLY A 522 24.71 -11.45 18.33
N PHE A 523 23.46 -11.08 18.63
CA PHE A 523 22.87 -9.76 18.30
C PHE A 523 22.48 -9.00 19.57
N ASP A 524 22.93 -7.75 19.69
CA ASP A 524 22.63 -6.89 20.85
C ASP A 524 21.26 -6.23 20.72
N LEU A 525 20.83 -5.96 19.48
CA LEU A 525 19.56 -5.35 19.16
C LEU A 525 18.90 -6.06 17.99
N VAL A 526 17.64 -6.45 18.16
CA VAL A 526 16.75 -6.85 17.07
C VAL A 526 15.71 -5.74 16.91
N VAL A 527 15.69 -5.10 15.75
CA VAL A 527 14.76 -4.02 15.41
C VAL A 527 13.98 -4.42 14.17
N GLY A 528 12.75 -3.93 14.03
CA GLY A 528 12.07 -4.04 12.75
C GLY A 528 10.85 -3.14 12.64
N GLY A 529 10.61 -2.67 11.43
CA GLY A 529 9.37 -2.01 11.06
C GLY A 529 8.30 -3.04 10.83
N SER A 530 7.05 -2.73 11.17
CA SER A 530 5.94 -3.57 10.74
C SER A 530 5.78 -3.39 9.22
N PRO A 531 5.89 -4.44 8.39
CA PRO A 531 5.62 -4.35 6.96
C PRO A 531 4.12 -4.13 6.81
N CYS A 532 3.73 -2.88 6.61
CA CYS A 532 2.34 -2.45 6.77
C CYS A 532 1.95 -1.58 5.59
N ASN A 533 1.89 -2.13 4.38
CA ASN A 533 1.11 -1.43 3.36
C ASN A 533 -0.37 -1.53 3.69
N ASN A 534 -0.86 -2.60 4.34
CA ASN A 534 -2.28 -2.79 4.65
C ASN A 534 -2.78 -2.14 5.97
N LEU A 535 -1.89 -1.71 6.87
CA LEU A 535 -2.28 -1.13 8.16
C LEU A 535 -2.30 0.41 8.18
N ALA A 536 -1.57 1.05 7.24
CA ALA A 536 -1.54 2.50 7.10
C ALA A 536 -2.83 3.01 6.46
N GLY A 537 -3.49 4.00 7.10
CA GLY A 537 -4.88 4.38 6.84
C GLY A 537 -5.24 4.79 5.41
N SER A 538 -4.27 5.15 4.57
CA SER A 538 -4.49 5.56 3.17
C SER A 538 -4.52 4.39 2.17
N ASN A 539 -4.03 3.22 2.56
CA ASN A 539 -3.97 2.01 1.70
C ASN A 539 -5.08 0.99 2.04
N ARG A 540 -6.10 1.40 2.80
CA ARG A 540 -7.24 0.56 3.26
C ARG A 540 -8.25 0.21 2.15
N HIS A 541 -7.79 -0.16 0.96
CA HIS A 541 -8.67 -0.62 -0.11
C HIS A 541 -8.96 -2.12 -0.05
N HIS A 542 -8.17 -2.93 0.68
CA HIS A 542 -8.46 -4.34 0.94
C HIS A 542 -8.62 -4.62 2.44
N ARG A 543 -9.78 -5.18 2.82
CA ARG A 543 -10.17 -5.54 4.19
C ARG A 543 -9.53 -6.86 4.64
N ASP A 544 -8.22 -7.04 4.48
CA ASP A 544 -7.62 -8.35 4.75
C ASP A 544 -6.99 -8.50 6.15
N GLY A 545 -7.21 -7.54 7.06
CA GLY A 545 -6.82 -7.68 8.47
C GLY A 545 -5.42 -8.29 8.68
N LEU A 546 -5.32 -9.25 9.62
CA LEU A 546 -4.10 -10.04 9.86
C LEU A 546 -3.97 -11.29 8.96
N GLU A 547 -4.90 -11.49 8.02
CA GLU A 547 -4.94 -12.65 7.11
C GLU A 547 -4.35 -12.34 5.72
N GLY A 548 -4.06 -11.07 5.43
CA GLY A 548 -3.40 -10.66 4.20
C GLY A 548 -1.95 -11.16 4.09
N LYS A 549 -1.45 -11.32 2.85
CA LYS A 549 -0.08 -11.78 2.54
C LYS A 549 1.04 -10.97 3.20
N GLU A 550 0.79 -9.72 3.61
CA GLU A 550 1.75 -8.88 4.34
C GLU A 550 1.69 -9.04 5.87
N SER A 551 0.56 -9.50 6.41
CA SER A 551 0.36 -9.67 7.85
C SER A 551 1.03 -10.94 8.39
N SER A 552 1.35 -11.90 7.51
CA SER A 552 2.18 -13.07 7.82
C SER A 552 3.60 -12.70 8.28
N LEU A 553 4.12 -11.57 7.78
CA LEU A 553 5.48 -11.11 8.06
C LEU A 553 5.66 -10.67 9.53
N PHE A 554 4.57 -10.32 10.23
CA PHE A 554 4.62 -10.10 11.68
C PHE A 554 4.96 -11.40 12.43
N PHE A 555 4.43 -12.54 11.97
CA PHE A 555 4.79 -13.84 12.55
C PHE A 555 6.23 -14.21 12.27
N ASP A 556 6.79 -13.81 11.11
CA ASP A 556 8.21 -13.97 10.82
C ASP A 556 9.09 -13.13 11.76
N TYR A 557 8.70 -11.91 12.09
CA TYR A 557 9.40 -11.11 13.10
C TYR A 557 9.44 -11.83 14.45
N CYS A 558 8.30 -12.31 14.94
CA CYS A 558 8.22 -13.04 16.21
C CYS A 558 9.03 -14.35 16.18
N ARG A 559 8.91 -15.11 15.09
CA ARG A 559 9.67 -16.35 14.86
C ARG A 559 11.16 -16.10 14.97
N ILE A 560 11.68 -15.11 14.25
CA ILE A 560 13.12 -14.78 14.25
C ILE A 560 13.56 -14.29 15.63
N LEU A 561 12.79 -13.41 16.26
CA LEU A 561 13.10 -12.89 17.59
C LEU A 561 13.20 -14.02 18.63
N ASP A 562 12.27 -14.97 18.60
CA ASP A 562 12.28 -16.12 19.51
C ASP A 562 13.45 -17.08 19.22
N LEU A 563 13.80 -17.30 17.95
CA LEU A 563 14.98 -18.08 17.57
C LEU A 563 16.28 -17.44 18.08
N VAL A 564 16.48 -16.15 17.84
CA VAL A 564 17.66 -15.41 18.33
C VAL A 564 17.77 -15.50 19.86
N ARG A 565 16.66 -15.31 20.57
CA ARG A 565 16.63 -15.43 22.04
C ARG A 565 16.95 -16.84 22.54
N CYS A 566 16.44 -17.87 21.88
CA CYS A 566 16.72 -19.26 22.23
C CYS A 566 18.21 -19.58 22.02
N MET A 567 18.79 -19.16 20.90
CA MET A 567 20.21 -19.37 20.61
C MET A 567 21.12 -18.60 21.56
N GLN A 568 20.79 -17.36 21.91
CA GLN A 568 21.58 -16.56 22.86
C GLN A 568 21.57 -17.10 24.29
N ARG A 569 20.52 -17.84 24.69
CA ARG A 569 20.46 -18.48 26.01
C ARG A 569 21.30 -19.75 26.10
N ASN A 570 21.63 -20.34 24.96
CA ASN A 570 22.38 -21.59 24.85
C ASN A 570 23.88 -21.37 24.62
N GLN A 571 24.30 -20.12 24.38
CA GLN A 571 25.70 -19.67 24.40
C GLN A 571 26.07 -19.17 25.79
#